data_AF-A0A2V7JDL6-F1
#
_entry.id   AF-A0A2V7JDL6-F1
#
_cell.length_a   1.000
_cell.length_b   1.000
_cell.length_c   1.000
_cell.angle_alpha   90.00
_cell.angle_beta   90.00
_cell.angle_gamma   90.00
#
_symmetry.space_group_name_H-M   'P 1'
#
loop_
_entity.id
_entity.type
_entity.pdbx_description
1 polymer ?
#
loop_
_entity_poly.entity_id
_entity_poly.type
_entity_poly.pdbx_seq_one_letter_code
_entity_poly.pdbx_strand_id
1 'polypeptide(L)'
;MTNRWFTKIFGTRFNRELKRIQPIVDAIHQHEARLKDFADADLQAQTGKFRETIAQRTGALQAEVERLKQAKHDCPDPAERANLGDQLRKVEQSFVSELQRTLDDLLPEAFATVREASRRLLGSDVVVTAHTLKWDMVPYDVQLIGGIVLHQGKIAEMATGEGKTLVATLPL
;
A
#
# COMPACT_ATOMS: atom_id res chain seq x y z
N MET A 1 28.07 9.17 -28.14
CA MET A 1 27.02 10.20 -28.35
C MET A 1 25.66 9.60 -28.77
N THR A 2 25.35 8.35 -28.39
CA THR A 2 24.23 7.58 -29.00
C THR A 2 22.95 7.48 -28.15
N ASN A 3 22.96 7.92 -26.88
CA ASN A 3 21.82 7.73 -25.97
C ASN A 3 20.76 8.85 -26.01
N ARG A 4 21.05 10.01 -26.62
CA ARG A 4 20.17 11.21 -26.56
C ARG A 4 18.98 11.15 -27.52
N TRP A 5 19.03 10.28 -28.53
CA TRP A 5 17.96 10.11 -29.52
C TRP A 5 16.92 9.07 -29.07
N PHE A 6 17.37 7.95 -28.49
CA PHE A 6 16.47 6.92 -27.93
C PHE A 6 15.63 7.41 -26.74
N THR A 7 16.19 8.24 -25.86
CA THR A 7 15.45 8.82 -24.72
C THR A 7 14.40 9.85 -25.15
N LYS A 8 14.60 10.55 -26.27
CA LYS A 8 13.60 11.48 -26.84
C LYS A 8 12.39 10.75 -27.45
N ILE A 9 12.60 9.56 -28.03
CA ILE A 9 11.53 8.81 -28.72
C ILE A 9 10.77 7.88 -27.76
N PHE A 10 11.47 7.20 -26.83
CA PHE A 10 10.86 6.22 -25.92
C PHE A 10 10.67 6.70 -24.47
N GLY A 11 11.15 7.90 -24.14
CA GLY A 11 11.20 8.38 -22.76
C GLY A 11 12.18 7.57 -21.89
N THR A 12 12.51 8.12 -20.72
CA THR A 12 13.30 7.41 -19.70
C THR A 12 12.46 6.33 -19.02
N ARG A 13 13.11 5.35 -18.36
CA ARG A 13 12.42 4.38 -17.49
C ARG A 13 11.54 5.09 -16.46
N PHE A 14 12.05 6.18 -15.90
CA PHE A 14 11.34 7.05 -14.97
C PHE A 14 10.04 7.62 -15.57
N ASN A 15 10.10 8.20 -16.78
CA ASN A 15 8.91 8.76 -17.43
C ASN A 15 7.83 7.69 -17.69
N ARG A 16 8.22 6.46 -18.02
CA ARG A 16 7.28 5.36 -18.22
C ARG A 16 6.65 4.91 -16.91
N GLU A 17 7.43 4.90 -15.84
CA GLU A 17 6.93 4.55 -14.52
C GLU A 17 5.97 5.61 -13.98
N LEU A 18 6.30 6.89 -14.11
CA LEU A 18 5.38 7.98 -13.78
C LEU A 18 4.05 7.85 -14.54
N LYS A 19 4.07 7.52 -15.83
CA LYS A 19 2.85 7.28 -16.61
C LYS A 19 1.99 6.13 -16.08
N ARG A 20 2.60 5.13 -15.43
CA ARG A 20 1.85 4.01 -14.81
C ARG A 20 1.30 4.38 -13.44
N ILE A 21 2.01 5.24 -12.71
CA ILE A 21 1.62 5.68 -11.37
C ILE A 21 0.56 6.79 -11.44
N GLN A 22 0.60 7.65 -12.46
CA GLN A 22 -0.31 8.80 -12.58
C GLN A 22 -1.80 8.43 -12.43
N PRO A 23 -2.32 7.36 -13.09
CA PRO A 23 -3.72 6.97 -12.89
C PRO A 23 -4.06 6.61 -11.43
N ILE A 24 -3.10 6.10 -10.67
CA ILE A 24 -3.27 5.78 -9.25
C ILE A 24 -3.35 7.08 -8.43
N VAL A 25 -2.48 8.05 -8.71
CA VAL A 25 -2.52 9.38 -8.09
C VAL A 25 -3.85 10.08 -8.39
N ASP A 26 -4.31 10.00 -9.64
CA ASP A 26 -5.60 10.57 -10.04
C ASP A 26 -6.76 9.89 -9.29
N ALA A 27 -6.72 8.57 -9.11
CA ALA A 27 -7.71 7.84 -8.31
C ALA A 27 -7.67 8.26 -6.83
N ILE A 28 -6.49 8.48 -6.24
CA ILE A 28 -6.34 9.01 -4.87
C ILE A 28 -7.07 10.35 -4.74
N HIS A 29 -6.87 11.27 -5.69
CA HIS A 29 -7.56 12.57 -5.69
C HIS A 29 -9.08 12.45 -5.82
N GLN A 30 -9.56 11.51 -6.62
CA GLN A 30 -11.00 11.25 -6.73
C GLN A 30 -11.60 10.75 -5.40
N HIS A 31 -10.91 9.85 -4.70
CA HIS A 31 -11.34 9.41 -3.38
C HIS A 31 -11.26 10.54 -2.35
N GLU A 32 -10.22 11.37 -2.37
CA GLU A 32 -10.07 12.51 -1.46
C GLU A 32 -11.23 13.50 -1.61
N ALA A 33 -11.62 13.82 -2.84
CA ALA A 33 -12.75 14.72 -3.10
C ALA A 33 -14.05 14.22 -2.44
N ARG A 34 -14.28 12.90 -2.43
CA ARG A 34 -15.42 12.27 -1.75
C ARG A 34 -15.24 12.23 -0.23
N LEU A 35 -14.04 11.95 0.27
CA LEU A 35 -13.75 11.80 1.70
C LEU A 35 -13.77 13.14 2.45
N LYS A 36 -13.56 14.26 1.76
CA LYS A 36 -13.63 15.60 2.34
C LYS A 36 -14.94 15.87 3.10
N ASP A 37 -16.05 15.30 2.62
CA ASP A 37 -17.38 15.52 3.20
C ASP A 37 -17.73 14.53 4.33
N PHE A 38 -16.81 13.62 4.69
CA PHE A 38 -17.04 12.61 5.72
C PHE A 38 -16.97 13.21 7.12
N ALA A 39 -17.80 12.73 8.06
CA ALA A 39 -17.57 13.02 9.48
C ALA A 39 -16.30 12.29 9.96
N ASP A 40 -15.72 12.72 11.09
CA ASP A 40 -14.51 12.10 11.64
C ASP A 40 -14.71 10.60 11.93
N ALA A 41 -15.89 10.22 12.42
CA ALA A 41 -16.25 8.82 12.67
C ALA A 41 -16.26 7.99 11.37
N ASP A 42 -16.76 8.56 10.25
CA ASP A 42 -16.83 7.87 8.97
C ASP A 42 -15.44 7.70 8.34
N LEU A 43 -14.56 8.68 8.54
CA LEU A 43 -13.16 8.59 8.11
C LEU A 43 -12.42 7.51 8.92
N GLN A 44 -12.61 7.47 10.25
CA GLN A 44 -12.04 6.42 11.10
C GLN A 44 -12.58 5.03 10.72
N ALA A 45 -13.86 4.93 10.37
CA ALA A 45 -14.50 3.69 9.95
C ALA A 45 -13.92 3.10 8.65
N GLN A 46 -13.23 3.89 7.81
CA GLN A 46 -12.54 3.37 6.62
C GLN A 46 -11.56 2.24 6.97
N THR A 47 -10.89 2.33 8.13
CA THR A 47 -9.96 1.28 8.57
C THR A 47 -10.66 -0.07 8.74
N GLY A 48 -11.87 -0.07 9.33
CA GLY A 48 -12.68 -1.28 9.50
C GLY A 48 -13.08 -1.86 8.15
N LYS A 49 -13.60 -1.01 7.25
CA LYS A 49 -13.97 -1.39 5.88
C LYS A 49 -12.82 -2.03 5.12
N PHE A 50 -11.61 -1.48 5.18
CA PHE A 50 -10.44 -2.04 4.49
C PHE A 50 -10.07 -3.42 5.04
N ARG A 51 -10.04 -3.57 6.37
CA ARG A 51 -9.76 -4.86 7.02
C ARG A 51 -10.79 -5.92 6.65
N GLU A 52 -12.07 -5.56 6.65
CA GLU A 52 -13.16 -6.44 6.25
C GLU A 52 -13.02 -6.87 4.79
N THR A 53 -12.72 -5.93 3.88
CA THR A 53 -12.50 -6.23 2.46
C THR A 53 -11.33 -7.22 2.26
N ILE A 54 -10.21 -7.01 2.96
CA ILE A 54 -9.04 -7.91 2.92
C ILE A 54 -9.41 -9.30 3.44
N ALA A 55 -10.10 -9.38 4.58
CA ALA A 55 -10.51 -10.64 5.17
C ALA A 55 -11.50 -11.39 4.27
N GLN A 56 -12.46 -10.68 3.67
CA GLN A 56 -13.44 -11.27 2.76
C GLN A 56 -12.79 -11.88 1.52
N ARG A 57 -11.81 -11.19 0.93
CA ARG A 57 -11.16 -11.63 -0.31
C ARG A 57 -10.10 -12.72 -0.08
N THR A 58 -9.38 -12.66 1.03
CA THR A 58 -8.23 -13.54 1.26
C THR A 58 -8.48 -14.64 2.30
N GLY A 59 -9.56 -14.55 3.08
CA GLY A 59 -9.82 -15.42 4.24
C GLY A 59 -9.93 -16.91 3.91
N ALA A 60 -10.55 -17.27 2.78
CA ALA A 60 -10.64 -18.67 2.35
C ALA A 60 -9.25 -19.26 2.04
N LEU A 61 -8.41 -18.51 1.32
CA LEU A 61 -7.03 -18.91 1.02
C LEU A 61 -6.17 -18.95 2.29
N GLN A 62 -6.35 -17.99 3.20
CA GLN A 62 -5.66 -17.96 4.47
C GLN A 62 -5.99 -19.19 5.33
N ALA A 63 -7.27 -19.54 5.44
CA ALA A 63 -7.71 -20.73 6.17
C ALA A 63 -7.12 -22.01 5.56
N GLU A 64 -7.06 -22.10 4.24
CA GLU A 64 -6.47 -23.25 3.55
C GLU A 64 -4.95 -23.34 3.75
N VAL A 65 -4.24 -22.21 3.73
CA VAL A 65 -2.80 -22.15 4.07
C VAL A 65 -2.56 -22.69 5.48
N GLU A 66 -3.32 -22.24 6.47
CA GLU A 66 -3.16 -22.68 7.86
C GLU A 66 -3.54 -24.16 8.03
N ARG A 67 -4.58 -24.64 7.34
CA ARG A 67 -4.94 -26.07 7.31
C ARG A 67 -3.80 -26.92 6.77
N LEU A 68 -3.21 -26.53 5.65
CA LEU A 68 -2.12 -27.27 5.01
C LEU A 68 -0.82 -27.21 5.82
N LYS A 69 -0.51 -26.07 6.46
CA LYS A 69 0.61 -25.96 7.40
C LYS A 69 0.46 -26.92 8.57
N GLN A 70 -0.71 -26.96 9.20
CA GLN A 70 -0.99 -27.85 10.32
C GLN A 70 -0.92 -29.32 9.89
N ALA A 71 -1.60 -29.69 8.79
CA ALA A 71 -1.55 -31.05 8.26
C ALA A 71 -0.12 -31.51 7.94
N LYS A 72 0.70 -30.63 7.35
CA LYS A 72 2.11 -30.92 7.05
C LYS A 72 2.94 -31.10 8.32
N HIS A 73 2.70 -30.30 9.36
CA HIS A 73 3.39 -30.39 10.64
C HIS A 73 3.11 -31.74 11.33
N ASP A 74 1.85 -32.17 11.33
CA ASP A 74 1.40 -33.38 12.02
C ASP A 74 1.66 -34.66 11.22
N CYS A 75 1.95 -34.55 9.91
CA CYS A 75 2.15 -35.70 9.03
C CYS A 75 3.46 -36.44 9.36
N PRO A 76 3.42 -37.72 9.82
CA PRO A 76 4.62 -38.49 10.12
C PRO A 76 5.29 -39.04 8.85
N ASP A 77 4.50 -39.37 7.83
CA ASP A 77 4.97 -39.96 6.58
C ASP A 77 5.73 -38.92 5.71
N PRO A 78 6.97 -39.21 5.28
CA PRO A 78 7.76 -38.27 4.48
C PRO A 78 7.19 -37.97 3.08
N ALA A 79 6.56 -38.95 2.42
CA ALA A 79 6.06 -38.79 1.06
C ALA A 79 4.78 -37.95 1.04
N GLU A 80 3.87 -38.20 1.98
CA GLU A 80 2.67 -37.40 2.20
C GLU A 80 3.03 -35.97 2.64
N ARG A 81 4.04 -35.81 3.52
CA ARG A 81 4.54 -34.49 3.93
C ARG A 81 5.09 -33.69 2.75
N ALA A 82 5.74 -34.35 1.79
CA ALA A 82 6.22 -33.71 0.57
C ALA A 82 5.06 -33.23 -0.31
N ASN A 83 4.03 -34.06 -0.53
CA ASN A 83 2.83 -33.68 -1.27
C ASN A 83 2.08 -32.51 -0.62
N LEU A 84 1.92 -32.53 0.70
CA LEU A 84 1.36 -31.40 1.46
C LEU A 84 2.21 -30.13 1.30
N GLY A 85 3.53 -30.26 1.23
CA GLY A 85 4.44 -29.17 0.93
C GLY A 85 4.20 -28.53 -0.45
N ASP A 86 4.00 -29.36 -1.48
CA ASP A 86 3.71 -28.88 -2.84
C ASP A 86 2.34 -28.21 -2.94
N GLN A 87 1.32 -28.74 -2.25
CA GLN A 87 0.00 -28.11 -2.15
C GLN A 87 0.08 -26.78 -1.40
N LEU A 88 0.74 -26.74 -0.24
CA LEU A 88 0.92 -25.53 0.55
C LEU A 88 1.56 -24.43 -0.27
N ARG A 89 2.65 -24.73 -1.00
CA ARG A 89 3.33 -23.75 -1.86
C ARG A 89 2.41 -23.13 -2.91
N LYS A 90 1.54 -23.95 -3.54
CA LYS A 90 0.58 -23.46 -4.55
C LYS A 90 -0.45 -22.53 -3.92
N VAL A 91 -1.03 -22.92 -2.77
CA VAL A 91 -2.03 -22.10 -2.08
C VAL A 91 -1.41 -20.81 -1.52
N GLU A 92 -0.19 -20.87 -0.97
CA GLU A 92 0.54 -19.69 -0.51
C GLU A 92 0.78 -18.69 -1.66
N GLN A 93 1.14 -19.18 -2.85
CA GLN A 93 1.28 -18.32 -4.02
C GLN A 93 -0.05 -17.68 -4.42
N SER A 94 -1.15 -18.43 -4.40
CA SER A 94 -2.49 -17.89 -4.65
C SER A 94 -2.91 -16.86 -3.58
N PHE A 95 -2.63 -17.13 -2.31
CA PHE A 95 -2.90 -16.21 -1.20
C PHE A 95 -2.15 -14.89 -1.37
N VAL A 96 -0.84 -14.95 -1.62
CA VAL A 96 0.00 -13.75 -1.82
C VAL A 96 -0.48 -12.96 -3.04
N SER A 97 -0.82 -13.63 -4.14
CA SER A 97 -1.32 -12.97 -5.35
C SER A 97 -2.65 -12.26 -5.11
N GLU A 98 -3.59 -12.89 -4.39
CA GLU A 98 -4.91 -12.31 -4.10
C GLU A 98 -4.82 -11.19 -3.07
N LEU A 99 -3.94 -11.33 -2.08
CA LEU A 99 -3.64 -10.29 -1.11
C LEU A 99 -3.06 -9.05 -1.82
N GLN A 100 -2.03 -9.22 -2.66
CA GLN A 100 -1.44 -8.10 -3.40
C GLN A 100 -2.48 -7.40 -4.27
N ARG A 101 -3.28 -8.15 -5.04
CA ARG A 101 -4.36 -7.60 -5.86
C ARG A 101 -5.36 -6.79 -5.03
N THR A 102 -5.74 -7.31 -3.86
CA THR A 102 -6.66 -6.63 -2.96
C THR A 102 -6.06 -5.34 -2.39
N LEU A 103 -4.79 -5.36 -1.99
CA LEU A 103 -4.10 -4.17 -1.49
C LEU A 103 -3.93 -3.11 -2.60
N ASP A 104 -3.62 -3.52 -3.83
CA ASP A 104 -3.52 -2.63 -4.99
C ASP A 104 -4.87 -1.97 -5.31
N ASP A 105 -5.97 -2.73 -5.26
CA ASP A 105 -7.33 -2.23 -5.45
C ASP A 105 -7.73 -1.21 -4.36
N LEU A 106 -7.30 -1.44 -3.11
CA LEU A 106 -7.60 -0.57 -1.97
C LEU A 106 -6.69 0.65 -1.85
N LEU A 107 -5.50 0.60 -2.46
CA LEU A 107 -4.46 1.60 -2.29
C LEU A 107 -4.96 3.03 -2.52
N PRO A 108 -5.70 3.36 -3.60
CA PRO A 108 -6.13 4.73 -3.85
C PRO A 108 -6.99 5.30 -2.72
N GLU A 109 -7.95 4.52 -2.23
CA GLU A 109 -8.85 4.93 -1.15
C GLU A 109 -8.13 5.00 0.21
N ALA A 110 -7.22 4.06 0.48
CA ALA A 110 -6.42 4.05 1.69
C ALA A 110 -5.50 5.27 1.77
N PHE A 111 -4.78 5.59 0.68
CA PHE A 111 -3.89 6.75 0.62
C PHE A 111 -4.68 8.06 0.73
N ALA A 112 -5.85 8.15 0.10
CA ALA A 112 -6.74 9.29 0.25
C ALA A 112 -7.21 9.47 1.70
N THR A 113 -7.51 8.37 2.39
CA THR A 113 -7.90 8.37 3.82
C THR A 113 -6.77 8.91 4.71
N VAL A 114 -5.53 8.47 4.49
CA VAL A 114 -4.35 8.98 5.24
C VAL A 114 -4.09 10.45 4.94
N ARG A 115 -4.22 10.87 3.67
CA ARG A 115 -4.06 12.27 3.28
C ARG A 115 -5.12 13.18 3.90
N GLU A 116 -6.38 12.74 3.91
CA GLU A 116 -7.48 13.46 4.53
C GLU A 116 -7.32 13.53 6.05
N ALA A 117 -6.87 12.45 6.70
CA ALA A 117 -6.54 12.48 8.12
C ALA A 117 -5.42 13.49 8.42
N SER A 118 -4.36 13.52 7.60
CA SER A 118 -3.28 14.51 7.71
C SER A 118 -3.80 15.94 7.53
N ARG A 119 -4.75 16.15 6.62
CA ARG A 119 -5.39 17.46 6.38
C ARG A 119 -6.22 17.91 7.58
N ARG A 120 -6.98 17.02 8.22
CA ARG A 120 -7.78 17.35 9.41
C ARG A 120 -6.94 17.71 10.63
N LEU A 121 -5.72 17.20 10.68
CA LEU A 121 -4.76 17.55 11.73
C LEU A 121 -4.13 18.94 11.54
N LEU A 122 -4.33 19.63 10.41
CA LEU A 122 -3.72 20.94 10.18
C LEU A 122 -4.03 21.94 11.31
N GLY A 123 -2.96 22.56 11.84
CA GLY A 123 -3.02 23.52 12.95
C GLY A 123 -3.12 22.91 14.34
N SER A 124 -3.33 21.59 14.46
CA SER A 124 -3.33 20.89 15.75
C SER A 124 -1.94 20.88 16.39
N ASP A 125 -1.92 20.81 17.71
CA ASP A 125 -0.69 20.65 18.50
C ASP A 125 -0.37 19.18 18.67
N VAL A 126 0.86 18.79 18.30
CA VAL A 126 1.39 17.43 18.48
C VAL A 126 2.66 17.47 19.31
N VAL A 127 2.78 16.55 20.27
CA VAL A 127 3.96 16.46 21.13
C VAL A 127 4.93 15.46 20.54
N VAL A 128 6.12 15.93 20.16
CA VAL A 128 7.23 15.11 19.67
C VAL A 128 8.41 15.31 20.61
N THR A 129 8.85 14.25 21.28
CA THR A 129 9.99 14.29 22.22
C THR A 129 9.91 15.46 23.21
N ALA A 130 8.78 15.62 23.90
CA ALA A 130 8.49 16.71 24.84
C ALA A 130 8.43 18.14 24.24
N HIS A 131 8.55 18.29 22.92
CA HIS A 131 8.34 19.55 22.23
C HIS A 131 6.96 19.58 21.58
N THR A 132 6.22 20.67 21.80
CA THR A 132 4.96 20.90 21.09
C THR A 132 5.27 21.48 19.72
N LEU A 133 4.79 20.83 18.67
CA LEU A 133 4.90 21.25 17.28
C LEU A 133 3.49 21.43 16.71
N LYS A 134 3.34 22.39 15.80
CA LYS A 134 2.11 22.52 15.00
C LYS A 134 2.17 21.55 13.84
N TRP A 135 1.08 20.80 13.63
CA TRP A 135 0.94 19.98 12.45
C TRP A 135 0.62 20.86 11.22
N ASP A 136 1.55 20.92 10.28
CA ASP A 136 1.44 21.71 9.04
C ASP A 136 1.84 20.85 7.82
N MET A 137 1.31 19.62 7.77
CA MET A 137 1.73 18.62 6.79
C MET A 137 0.51 17.97 6.12
N VAL A 138 0.49 18.01 4.79
CA VAL A 138 -0.40 17.18 3.96
C VAL A 138 0.46 16.58 2.86
N PRO A 139 0.37 15.26 2.62
CA PRO A 139 1.11 14.62 1.54
C PRO A 139 0.94 15.33 0.17
N TYR A 140 2.06 15.69 -0.45
CA TYR A 140 2.14 16.16 -1.83
C TYR A 140 2.11 14.99 -2.82
N ASP A 141 1.85 15.27 -4.10
CA ASP A 141 1.79 14.23 -5.14
C ASP A 141 3.10 13.44 -5.27
N VAL A 142 4.24 14.11 -5.12
CA VAL A 142 5.56 13.45 -5.11
C VAL A 142 5.72 12.48 -3.93
N GLN A 143 5.06 12.77 -2.80
CA GLN A 143 5.02 11.91 -1.62
C GLN A 143 4.04 10.74 -1.81
N LEU A 144 2.90 10.96 -2.48
CA LEU A 144 2.00 9.89 -2.90
C LEU A 144 2.72 8.91 -3.85
N ILE A 145 3.45 9.43 -4.84
CA ILE A 145 4.28 8.63 -5.75
C ILE A 145 5.31 7.83 -4.96
N GLY A 146 6.01 8.47 -4.00
CA GLY A 146 6.94 7.78 -3.10
C GLY A 146 6.30 6.63 -2.34
N GLY A 147 5.11 6.84 -1.76
CA GLY A 147 4.35 5.81 -1.05
C GLY A 147 3.93 4.66 -1.96
N ILE A 148 3.48 4.95 -3.18
CA ILE A 148 3.12 3.93 -4.20
C ILE A 148 4.34 3.09 -4.58
N VAL A 149 5.51 3.71 -4.73
CA VAL A 149 6.77 3.01 -5.04
C VAL A 149 7.17 2.08 -3.90
N LEU A 150 7.05 2.54 -2.64
CA LEU A 150 7.32 1.70 -1.46
C LEU A 150 6.35 0.53 -1.36
N HIS A 151 5.06 0.76 -1.58
CA HIS A 151 4.02 -0.28 -1.63
C HIS A 151 4.34 -1.36 -2.67
N GLN A 152 4.90 -0.97 -3.81
CA GLN A 152 5.33 -1.91 -4.86
C GLN A 152 6.63 -2.68 -4.52
N GLY A 153 7.15 -2.57 -3.29
CA GLY A 153 8.39 -3.21 -2.85
C GLY A 153 9.65 -2.63 -3.49
N LYS A 154 9.60 -1.40 -4.00
CA LYS A 154 10.72 -0.71 -4.66
C LYS A 154 11.32 0.37 -3.76
N ILE A 155 12.52 0.82 -4.12
CA ILE A 155 13.18 1.94 -3.44
C ILE A 155 12.66 3.26 -4.00
N ALA A 156 12.08 4.11 -3.15
CA ALA A 156 11.69 5.47 -3.47
C ALA A 156 12.87 6.43 -3.20
N GLU A 157 13.56 6.85 -4.25
CA GLU A 157 14.63 7.86 -4.15
C GLU A 157 14.02 9.26 -3.99
N MET A 158 14.20 9.86 -2.81
CA MET A 158 13.67 11.19 -2.47
C MET A 158 14.75 12.03 -1.78
N ALA A 159 14.92 13.28 -2.24
CA ALA A 159 15.88 14.20 -1.66
C ALA A 159 15.62 14.48 -0.17
N THR A 160 16.64 14.96 0.54
CA THR A 160 16.47 15.43 1.93
C THR A 160 15.56 16.65 1.94
N GLY A 161 14.58 16.67 2.84
CA GLY A 161 13.54 17.71 2.88
C GLY A 161 12.21 17.32 2.22
N GLU A 162 12.17 16.28 1.38
CA GLU A 162 10.95 15.81 0.69
C GLU A 162 9.92 15.11 1.62
N GLY A 163 10.13 15.13 2.94
CA GLY A 163 9.19 14.57 3.92
C GLY A 163 9.09 13.04 3.94
N LYS A 164 10.20 12.33 3.78
CA LYS A 164 10.26 10.84 3.80
C LYS A 164 9.53 10.18 4.97
N THR A 165 9.57 10.78 6.16
CA THR A 165 8.88 10.28 7.34
C THR A 165 7.35 10.31 7.16
N LEU A 166 6.81 11.38 6.56
CA LEU A 166 5.39 11.47 6.23
C LEU A 166 5.02 10.45 5.14
N VAL A 167 5.88 10.25 4.14
CA VAL A 167 5.66 9.24 3.09
C VAL A 167 5.47 7.84 3.66
N ALA A 168 6.25 7.48 4.68
CA ALA A 168 6.16 6.16 5.32
C ALA A 168 4.77 5.91 5.93
N THR A 169 4.00 6.94 6.27
CA THR A 169 2.64 6.75 6.82
C THR A 169 1.62 6.21 5.80
N LEU A 170 1.93 6.26 4.50
CA LEU A 170 1.02 5.82 3.44
C LEU A 170 1.02 4.30 3.20
N PRO A 171 2.18 3.62 3.02
CA PRO A 171 2.22 2.18 2.75
C PRO A 171 2.31 1.27 3.99
N LEU A 172 2.41 1.83 5.20
CA LEU A 172 2.57 1.07 6.46
C LEU A 172 1.27 0.45 6.97
#